data_AF-A0A0C9TUI1-F1
#
_entry.id   AF-A0A0C9TUI1-F1
#
_cell.length_a   1.000
_cell.length_b   1.000
_cell.length_c   1.000
_cell.angle_alpha   90.00
_cell.angle_beta   90.00
_cell.angle_gamma   90.00
#
_symmetry.space_group_name_H-M   'P 1'
#
loop_
_entity.id
_entity.type
_entity.pdbx_description
1 polymer ?
#
loop_
_entity_poly.entity_id
_entity_poly.type
_entity_poly.pdbx_seq_one_letter_code
_entity_poly.pdbx_strand_id
1 'polypeptide(L)'
;KVRAEVSKRERRIRKQEKALEAKQPNMVKIEAQIAHSERRLRSVNDLAESVRKDEEKQQEKVDRLRNELESVQKAANAAQEASRQAASQTLSLSEDSLKEYRELKAKANVQEVQSRQQLETLRRDEKTQSRSLTTINEKVGHFEERKLKLDEDKITLSTRKAELEEKLENVQAELKTAKRELENAQSERTRVTKLEAELNEKLQECHVKLLQAGVDQKESEKEAKRKEVFASLQRIFPGVRGRVIDLCEPTQRKYETAVSVVLGRNIDALVVDHEKTAIDCIEYMRNQRAGQATFIPLDTIQIKPINDKYRNFQKGARLALD
;
A
#
# COMPACT_ATOMS: atom_id res chain seq x y z
N LYS A 1 -9.50 -20.65 -3.71
CA LYS A 1 -8.02 -20.43 -3.80
C LYS A 1 -7.69 -18.95 -4.03
N VAL A 2 -8.22 -18.30 -5.07
CA VAL A 2 -7.94 -16.88 -5.40
C VAL A 2 -8.22 -15.88 -4.27
N ARG A 3 -9.34 -16.01 -3.53
CA ARG A 3 -9.65 -15.13 -2.38
C ARG A 3 -8.60 -15.20 -1.26
N ALA A 4 -8.02 -16.37 -1.02
CA ALA A 4 -6.98 -16.56 -0.01
C ALA A 4 -5.65 -15.93 -0.46
N GLU A 5 -5.33 -15.99 -1.76
CA GLU A 5 -4.14 -15.34 -2.32
C GLU A 5 -4.23 -13.81 -2.27
N VAL A 6 -5.38 -13.23 -2.62
CA VAL A 6 -5.64 -11.79 -2.50
C VAL A 6 -5.44 -11.34 -1.04
N SER A 7 -6.06 -12.03 -0.08
CA SER A 7 -5.91 -11.69 1.35
C SER A 7 -4.46 -11.83 1.85
N LYS A 8 -3.71 -12.83 1.37
CA LYS A 8 -2.29 -12.98 1.71
C LYS A 8 -1.45 -11.81 1.17
N ARG A 9 -1.71 -11.35 -0.05
CA ARG A 9 -1.04 -10.19 -0.68
C ARG A 9 -1.39 -8.88 0.03
N GLU A 10 -2.65 -8.66 0.40
CA GLU A 10 -3.08 -7.50 1.21
C GLU A 10 -2.38 -7.45 2.57
N ARG A 11 -2.23 -8.59 3.26
CA ARG A 11 -1.48 -8.66 4.53
C ARG A 11 -0.01 -8.31 4.33
N ARG A 12 0.62 -8.75 3.22
CA ARG A 12 2.01 -8.43 2.89
C ARG A 12 2.19 -6.92 2.65
N ILE A 13 1.30 -6.29 1.89
CA ILE A 13 1.31 -4.83 1.66
C ILE A 13 1.18 -4.08 2.99
N ARG A 14 0.18 -4.43 3.81
CA ARG A 14 0.01 -3.79 5.13
C ARG A 14 1.25 -3.91 6.02
N LYS A 15 1.93 -5.06 5.97
CA LYS A 15 3.18 -5.27 6.73
C LYS A 15 4.30 -4.34 6.22
N GLN A 16 4.44 -4.20 4.91
CA GLN A 16 5.44 -3.31 4.30
C GLN A 16 5.11 -1.83 4.52
N GLU A 17 3.84 -1.43 4.45
CA GLU A 17 3.39 -0.06 4.76
C GLU A 17 3.71 0.31 6.21
N LYS A 18 3.39 -0.57 7.17
CA LYS A 18 3.77 -0.36 8.58
C LYS A 18 5.29 -0.29 8.78
N ALA A 19 6.05 -1.11 8.06
CA ALA A 19 7.52 -1.08 8.14
C ALA A 19 8.09 0.24 7.59
N LEU A 20 7.47 0.81 6.56
CA LEU A 20 7.86 2.10 5.99
C LEU A 20 7.50 3.25 6.92
N GLU A 21 6.28 3.25 7.45
CA GLU A 21 5.79 4.22 8.44
C GLU A 21 6.64 4.22 9.72
N ALA A 22 7.12 3.04 10.16
CA ALA A 22 8.02 2.93 11.31
C ALA A 22 9.45 3.48 11.04
N LYS A 23 9.91 3.47 9.78
CA LYS A 23 11.27 3.94 9.42
C LYS A 23 11.33 5.44 9.12
N GLN A 24 10.26 6.04 8.61
CA GLN A 24 10.16 7.48 8.34
C GLN A 24 10.52 8.39 9.53
N PRO A 25 9.97 8.21 10.75
CA PRO A 25 10.30 9.08 11.88
C PRO A 25 11.76 8.93 12.32
N ASN A 26 12.34 7.72 12.18
CA ASN A 26 13.75 7.50 12.46
C ASN A 26 14.66 8.23 11.47
N MET A 27 14.27 8.30 10.19
CA MET A 27 14.98 9.08 9.19
C MET A 27 14.98 10.57 9.54
N VAL A 28 13.81 11.15 9.79
CA VAL A 28 13.65 12.57 10.17
C VAL A 28 14.46 12.89 11.42
N LYS A 29 14.49 11.98 12.40
CA LYS A 29 15.31 12.14 13.61
C LYS A 29 16.80 12.20 13.30
N ILE A 30 17.32 11.30 12.45
CA ILE A 30 18.74 11.29 12.07
C ILE A 30 19.09 12.53 11.25
N GLU A 31 18.23 12.96 10.33
CA GLU A 31 18.43 14.21 9.58
C GLU A 31 18.48 15.44 10.48
N ALA A 32 17.58 15.52 11.48
CA ALA A 32 17.62 16.59 12.48
C ALA A 32 18.90 16.54 13.32
N GLN A 33 19.39 15.34 13.67
CA GLN A 33 20.65 15.17 14.38
C GLN A 33 21.85 15.61 13.53
N ILE A 34 21.90 15.25 12.24
CA ILE A 34 22.94 15.69 11.31
C ILE A 34 22.92 17.22 11.21
N ALA A 35 21.75 17.82 10.96
CA ALA A 35 21.62 19.27 10.85
C ALA A 35 22.06 20.00 12.14
N HIS A 36 21.75 19.42 13.31
CA HIS A 36 22.20 19.95 14.59
C HIS A 36 23.72 19.84 14.76
N SER A 37 24.31 18.68 14.45
CA SER A 37 25.76 18.45 14.48
C SER A 37 26.48 19.40 13.53
N GLU A 38 25.97 19.62 12.31
CA GLU A 38 26.54 20.57 11.35
C GLU A 38 26.49 22.03 11.83
N ARG A 39 25.41 22.44 12.51
CA ARG A 39 25.34 23.78 13.12
C ARG A 39 26.35 23.92 14.25
N ARG A 40 26.47 22.91 15.12
CA ARG A 40 27.48 22.91 16.18
C ARG A 40 28.89 22.93 15.61
N LEU A 41 29.14 22.18 14.55
CA LEU A 41 30.45 22.11 13.90
C LEU A 41 30.83 23.44 13.26
N ARG A 42 29.88 24.12 12.60
CA ARG A 42 30.06 25.50 12.13
C ARG A 42 30.40 26.47 13.26
N SER A 43 29.60 26.48 14.32
CA SER A 43 29.86 27.36 15.47
C SER A 43 31.21 27.06 16.13
N VAL A 44 31.59 25.79 16.30
CA VAL A 44 32.90 25.42 16.87
C VAL A 44 34.04 25.83 15.93
N ASN A 45 33.88 25.72 14.60
CA ASN A 45 34.86 26.21 13.63
C ASN A 45 35.03 27.72 13.72
N ASP A 46 33.94 28.49 13.76
CA ASP A 46 34.00 29.95 13.86
C ASP A 46 34.71 30.39 15.16
N LEU A 47 34.40 29.73 16.28
CA LEU A 47 35.10 29.95 17.54
C LEU A 47 36.58 29.57 17.44
N ALA A 48 36.91 28.39 16.88
CA ALA A 48 38.29 27.95 16.72
C ALA A 48 39.10 28.92 15.86
N GLU A 49 38.51 29.46 14.79
CA GLU A 49 39.16 30.45 13.93
C GLU A 49 39.39 31.77 14.68
N SER A 50 38.42 32.23 15.48
CA SER A 50 38.61 33.44 16.31
C SER A 50 39.73 33.27 17.34
N VAL A 51 39.81 32.10 18.00
CA VAL A 51 40.83 31.79 19.00
C VAL A 51 42.21 31.64 18.35
N ARG A 52 42.30 31.05 17.15
CA ARG A 52 43.55 31.00 16.37
C ARG A 52 44.05 32.39 15.96
N LYS A 53 43.15 33.30 15.56
CA LYS A 53 43.53 34.70 15.29
C LYS A 53 44.05 35.41 16.54
N ASP A 54 43.49 35.09 17.70
CA ASP A 54 43.96 35.63 18.98
C ASP A 54 45.30 35.01 19.41
N GLU A 55 45.52 33.72 19.13
CA GLU A 55 46.82 33.05 19.28
C GLU A 55 47.89 33.76 18.45
N GLU A 56 47.66 33.94 17.14
CA GLU A 56 48.60 34.62 16.23
C GLU A 56 48.95 36.02 16.72
N LYS A 57 47.95 36.81 17.12
CA LYS A 57 48.18 38.17 17.67
C LYS A 57 49.01 38.16 18.95
N GLN A 58 48.79 37.19 19.85
CA GLN A 58 49.57 37.10 21.07
C GLN A 58 50.97 36.55 20.83
N GLN A 59 51.13 35.64 19.86
CA GLN A 59 52.41 35.12 19.42
C GLN A 59 53.28 36.26 18.87
N GLU A 60 52.73 37.09 17.97
CA GLU A 60 53.41 38.27 17.47
C GLU A 60 53.85 39.24 18.59
N LYS A 61 52.99 39.47 19.60
CA LYS A 61 53.33 40.35 20.74
C LYS A 61 54.46 39.78 21.58
N VAL A 62 54.44 38.48 21.85
CA VAL A 62 55.53 37.81 22.58
C VAL A 62 56.83 37.87 21.78
N ASP A 63 56.78 37.65 20.46
CA ASP A 63 57.97 37.71 19.62
C ASP A 63 58.54 39.13 19.52
N ARG A 64 57.69 40.16 19.46
CA ARG A 64 58.11 41.57 19.55
C ARG A 64 58.79 41.87 20.88
N LEU A 65 58.15 41.50 22.00
CA LEU A 65 58.71 41.70 23.34
C LEU A 65 60.05 40.96 23.50
N ARG A 66 60.18 39.73 22.99
CA ARG A 66 61.44 38.97 23.01
C ARG A 66 62.54 39.66 22.21
N ASN A 67 62.24 40.15 21.02
CA ASN A 67 63.21 40.88 20.19
C ASN A 67 63.66 42.19 20.85
N GLU A 68 62.72 42.95 21.45
CA GLU A 68 63.04 44.14 22.24
C GLU A 68 63.95 43.80 23.43
N LEU A 69 63.60 42.76 24.18
CA LEU A 69 64.38 42.27 25.32
C LEU A 69 65.79 41.84 24.90
N GLU A 70 65.92 41.13 23.78
CA GLU A 70 67.21 40.73 23.23
C GLU A 70 68.05 41.95 22.80
N SER A 71 67.43 42.94 22.14
CA SER A 71 68.11 44.17 21.72
C SER A 71 68.63 44.98 22.92
N VAL A 72 67.80 45.11 23.96
CA VAL A 72 68.13 45.84 25.19
C VAL A 72 69.21 45.08 25.96
N GLN A 73 69.15 43.75 26.00
CA GLN A 73 70.16 42.90 26.63
C GLN A 73 71.51 43.01 25.91
N LYS A 74 71.53 43.00 24.57
CA LYS A 74 72.75 43.21 23.77
C LYS A 74 73.34 44.59 24.00
N ALA A 75 72.52 45.64 24.00
CA ALA A 75 72.95 47.01 24.29
C ALA A 75 73.51 47.15 25.71
N ALA A 76 72.87 46.51 26.70
CA ALA A 76 73.35 46.48 28.08
C ALA A 76 74.71 45.76 28.21
N ASN A 77 74.87 44.60 27.56
CA ASN A 77 76.13 43.85 27.56
C ASN A 77 77.26 44.65 26.86
N ALA A 78 76.98 45.27 25.71
CA ALA A 78 77.95 46.09 24.99
C ALA A 78 78.37 47.33 25.80
N ALA A 79 77.43 47.98 26.48
CA ALA A 79 77.73 49.10 27.38
C ALA A 79 78.59 48.64 28.59
N GLN A 80 78.30 47.46 29.13
CA GLN A 80 79.08 46.88 30.22
C GLN A 80 80.50 46.49 29.80
N GLU A 81 80.68 45.94 28.59
CA GLU A 81 81.99 45.63 28.02
C GLU A 81 82.80 46.90 27.69
N ALA A 82 82.18 47.91 27.09
CA ALA A 82 82.81 49.21 26.84
C ALA A 82 83.24 49.89 28.15
N SER A 83 82.41 49.80 29.21
CA SER A 83 82.78 50.28 30.55
C SER A 83 83.96 49.50 31.15
N ARG A 84 84.02 48.18 30.98
CA ARG A 84 85.17 47.35 31.41
C ARG A 84 86.45 47.70 30.64
N GLN A 85 86.36 47.92 29.33
CA GLN A 85 87.49 48.33 28.49
C GLN A 85 87.98 49.73 28.85
N ALA A 86 87.08 50.69 29.05
CA ALA A 86 87.42 52.04 29.52
C ALA A 86 88.06 52.02 30.92
N ALA A 87 87.55 51.18 31.84
CA ALA A 87 88.15 50.99 33.16
C ALA A 87 89.56 50.36 33.12
N SER A 88 89.88 49.60 32.07
CA SER A 88 91.21 49.04 31.86
C SER A 88 92.22 50.02 31.26
N GLN A 89 91.75 51.13 30.65
CA GLN A 89 92.58 52.06 29.89
C GLN A 89 92.96 53.37 30.62
N THR A 90 92.66 53.57 31.90
CA THR A 90 93.09 54.80 32.60
C THR A 90 93.63 54.54 34.02
N LEU A 91 94.95 54.70 34.09
CA LEU A 91 95.84 54.80 35.25
C LEU A 91 95.88 56.27 35.73
N SER A 92 96.08 56.52 37.04
CA SER A 92 96.41 57.82 37.69
C SER A 92 95.37 58.95 37.57
N LEU A 93 94.69 59.29 38.68
CA LEU A 93 93.67 60.34 38.76
C LEU A 93 94.10 61.54 39.62
N SER A 94 93.85 62.76 39.10
CA SER A 94 93.86 64.03 39.85
C SER A 94 92.55 64.23 40.64
N GLU A 95 92.55 65.06 41.69
CA GLU A 95 91.37 65.33 42.56
C GLU A 95 90.15 65.89 41.80
N ASP A 96 90.36 66.71 40.77
CA ASP A 96 89.27 67.25 39.95
C ASP A 96 88.67 66.20 39.01
N SER A 97 89.51 65.33 38.45
CA SER A 97 89.09 64.19 37.63
C SER A 97 88.28 63.16 38.44
N LEU A 98 88.56 63.04 39.75
CA LEU A 98 87.78 62.20 40.67
C LEU A 98 86.38 62.75 40.93
N LYS A 99 86.19 64.08 40.95
CA LYS A 99 84.86 64.71 41.11
C LYS A 99 84.02 64.53 39.85
N GLU A 100 84.58 64.83 38.67
CA GLU A 100 83.89 64.57 37.40
C GLU A 100 83.53 63.10 37.23
N TYR A 101 84.44 62.17 37.58
CA TYR A 101 84.15 60.74 37.57
C TYR A 101 83.00 60.36 38.52
N ARG A 102 82.94 60.93 39.73
CA ARG A 102 81.83 60.69 40.67
C ARG A 102 80.50 61.22 40.16
N GLU A 103 80.49 62.40 39.53
CA GLU A 103 79.28 62.96 38.91
C GLU A 103 78.81 62.14 37.69
N LEU A 104 79.73 61.75 36.81
CA LEU A 104 79.45 60.89 35.66
C LEU A 104 78.97 59.51 36.12
N LYS A 105 79.57 58.93 37.16
CA LYS A 105 79.14 57.66 37.75
C LYS A 105 77.77 57.77 38.41
N ALA A 106 77.45 58.88 39.06
CA ALA A 106 76.13 59.13 39.62
C ALA A 106 75.07 59.26 38.51
N LYS A 107 75.36 60.01 37.44
CA LYS A 107 74.48 60.14 36.27
C LYS A 107 74.29 58.80 35.55
N ALA A 108 75.36 58.02 35.39
CA ALA A 108 75.33 56.68 34.81
C ALA A 108 74.51 55.71 35.69
N ASN A 109 74.67 55.74 37.01
CA ASN A 109 73.87 54.92 37.92
C ASN A 109 72.38 55.25 37.84
N VAL A 110 71.99 56.53 37.71
CA VAL A 110 70.58 56.93 37.56
C VAL A 110 70.00 56.40 36.25
N GLN A 111 70.74 56.52 35.14
CA GLN A 111 70.34 55.97 33.84
C GLN A 111 70.32 54.44 33.84
N GLU A 112 71.27 53.78 34.52
CA GLU A 112 71.32 52.32 34.65
C GLU A 112 70.12 51.79 35.45
N VAL A 113 69.72 52.47 36.52
CA VAL A 113 68.54 52.10 37.32
C VAL A 113 67.26 52.19 36.48
N GLN A 114 67.09 53.25 35.67
CA GLN A 114 65.95 53.38 34.78
C GLN A 114 65.92 52.29 33.70
N SER A 115 67.06 52.03 33.05
CA SER A 115 67.18 50.97 32.03
C SER A 115 66.97 49.57 32.62
N ARG A 116 67.45 49.30 33.85
CA ARG A 116 67.19 48.03 34.56
C ARG A 116 65.72 47.86 34.90
N GLN A 117 65.05 48.91 35.37
CA GLN A 117 63.61 48.87 35.64
C GLN A 117 62.82 48.59 34.36
N GLN A 118 63.18 49.21 33.24
CA GLN A 118 62.56 48.95 31.93
C GLN A 118 62.75 47.49 31.48
N LEU A 119 63.96 46.95 31.67
CA LEU A 119 64.28 45.55 31.34
C LEU A 119 63.49 44.56 32.22
N GLU A 120 63.34 44.84 33.52
CA GLU A 120 62.50 44.03 34.41
C GLU A 120 61.01 44.12 34.03
N THR A 121 60.49 45.29 33.68
CA THR A 121 59.11 45.42 33.19
C THR A 121 58.89 44.63 31.91
N LEU A 122 59.79 44.74 30.92
CA LEU A 122 59.73 43.98 29.67
C LEU A 122 59.79 42.46 29.92
N ARG A 123 60.65 42.00 30.83
CA ARG A 123 60.71 40.58 31.24
C ARG A 123 59.41 40.11 31.89
N ARG A 124 58.80 40.93 32.74
CA ARG A 124 57.53 40.60 33.39
C ARG A 124 56.39 40.55 32.37
N ASP A 125 56.39 41.46 31.40
CA ASP A 125 55.40 41.52 30.34
C ASP A 125 55.53 40.34 29.38
N GLU A 126 56.75 39.99 28.93
CA GLU A 126 57.01 38.79 28.10
C GLU A 126 56.51 37.53 28.80
N LYS A 127 56.81 37.36 30.09
CA LYS A 127 56.36 36.21 30.88
C LYS A 127 54.84 36.17 31.03
N THR A 128 54.19 37.33 31.16
CA THR A 128 52.73 37.43 31.30
C THR A 128 52.04 37.09 29.98
N GLN A 129 52.54 37.63 28.85
CA GLN A 129 52.01 37.33 27.52
C GLN A 129 52.31 35.88 27.10
N SER A 130 53.48 35.33 27.46
CA SER A 130 53.81 33.93 27.20
C SER A 130 52.86 32.97 27.94
N ARG A 131 52.51 33.26 29.20
CA ARG A 131 51.48 32.49 29.93
C ARG A 131 50.11 32.60 29.27
N SER A 132 49.73 33.79 28.82
CA SER A 132 48.47 34.00 28.08
C SER A 132 48.43 33.18 26.80
N LEU A 133 49.54 33.10 26.06
CA LEU A 133 49.68 32.25 24.88
C LEU A 133 49.47 30.78 25.21
N THR A 134 50.11 30.27 26.27
CA THR A 134 49.94 28.86 26.66
C THR A 134 48.47 28.53 26.92
N THR A 135 47.75 29.41 27.64
CA THR A 135 46.32 29.22 27.89
C THR A 135 45.46 29.31 26.62
N ILE A 136 45.85 30.13 25.63
CA ILE A 136 45.15 30.20 24.34
C ILE A 136 45.41 28.91 23.53
N ASN A 137 46.65 28.40 23.51
CA ASN A 137 47.00 27.17 22.80
C ASN A 137 46.28 25.95 23.36
N GLU A 138 46.14 25.87 24.69
CA GLU A 138 45.31 24.85 25.33
C GLU A 138 43.85 24.91 24.87
N LYS A 139 43.29 26.13 24.70
CA LYS A 139 41.93 26.31 24.17
C LYS A 139 41.84 25.89 22.70
N VAL A 140 42.83 26.23 21.88
CA VAL A 140 42.89 25.81 20.47
C VAL A 140 42.88 24.29 20.38
N GLY A 141 43.74 23.60 21.13
CA GLY A 141 43.76 22.14 21.18
C GLY A 141 42.42 21.54 21.60
N HIS A 142 41.78 22.09 22.64
CA HIS A 142 40.44 21.64 23.07
C HIS A 142 39.37 21.84 21.97
N PHE A 143 39.40 22.96 21.23
CA PHE A 143 38.45 23.18 20.13
C PHE A 143 38.72 22.26 18.94
N GLU A 144 39.97 21.94 18.65
CA GLU A 144 40.36 20.99 17.60
C GLU A 144 39.90 19.57 17.93
N GLU A 145 40.14 19.09 19.16
CA GLU A 145 39.62 17.78 19.59
C GLU A 145 38.09 17.72 19.50
N ARG A 146 37.42 18.80 19.92
CA ARG A 146 35.96 18.89 19.86
C ARG A 146 35.46 18.88 18.42
N LYS A 147 36.18 19.52 17.50
CA LYS A 147 35.87 19.50 16.07
C LYS A 147 35.98 18.09 15.51
N LEU A 148 37.08 17.39 15.79
CA LEU A 148 37.31 16.01 15.34
C LEU A 148 36.18 15.08 15.78
N LYS A 149 35.79 15.13 17.06
CA LYS A 149 34.67 14.33 17.59
C LYS A 149 33.35 14.63 16.87
N LEU A 150 33.06 15.90 16.59
CA LEU A 150 31.85 16.29 15.87
C LEU A 150 31.86 15.85 14.39
N ASP A 151 33.03 15.83 13.74
CA ASP A 151 33.20 15.31 12.39
C ASP A 151 33.01 13.78 12.36
N GLU A 152 33.55 13.05 13.33
CA GLU A 152 33.31 11.61 13.49
C GLU A 152 31.82 11.30 13.71
N ASP A 153 31.15 12.03 14.61
CA ASP A 153 29.70 11.92 14.83
C ASP A 153 28.91 12.22 13.55
N LYS A 154 29.34 13.20 12.76
CA LYS A 154 28.71 13.53 11.48
C LYS A 154 28.84 12.37 10.48
N ILE A 155 30.03 11.79 10.36
CA ILE A 155 30.29 10.67 9.44
C ILE A 155 29.43 9.46 9.84
N THR A 156 29.41 9.11 11.13
CA THR A 156 28.62 7.96 11.62
C THR A 156 27.11 8.15 11.45
N LEU A 157 26.59 9.37 11.65
CA LEU A 157 25.18 9.65 11.37
C LEU A 157 24.88 9.63 9.86
N SER A 158 25.81 10.11 9.03
CA SER A 158 25.68 10.10 7.57
C SER A 158 25.66 8.68 7.00
N THR A 159 26.55 7.79 7.46
CA THR A 159 26.54 6.38 7.04
C THR A 159 25.24 5.68 7.47
N ARG A 160 24.79 5.93 8.69
CA ARG A 160 23.51 5.39 9.19
C ARG A 160 22.31 5.92 8.40
N LYS A 161 22.35 7.16 7.94
CA LYS A 161 21.36 7.74 7.04
C LYS A 161 21.34 6.98 5.70
N ALA A 162 22.49 6.82 5.06
CA ALA A 162 22.60 6.11 3.79
C ALA A 162 22.08 4.67 3.87
N GLU A 163 22.42 3.93 4.93
CA GLU A 163 21.88 2.57 5.16
C GLU A 163 20.36 2.55 5.31
N LEU A 164 19.79 3.56 5.99
CA LEU A 164 18.34 3.67 6.16
C LEU A 164 17.66 4.03 4.84
N GLU A 165 18.29 4.86 4.00
CA GLU A 165 17.77 5.25 2.68
C GLU A 165 17.72 4.04 1.76
N GLU A 166 18.80 3.26 1.70
CA GLU A 166 18.84 2.01 0.92
C GLU A 166 17.76 1.02 1.41
N LYS A 167 17.64 0.85 2.73
CA LYS A 167 16.59 0.00 3.33
C LYS A 167 15.17 0.53 3.07
N LEU A 168 15.01 1.82 2.83
CA LEU A 168 13.72 2.44 2.55
C LEU A 168 13.36 2.28 1.08
N GLU A 169 14.33 2.48 0.18
CA GLU A 169 14.19 2.25 -1.25
C GLU A 169 13.85 0.77 -1.55
N ASN A 170 14.54 -0.15 -0.90
CA ASN A 170 14.24 -1.58 -1.00
C ASN A 170 12.80 -1.91 -0.56
N VAL A 171 12.35 -1.39 0.59
CA VAL A 171 10.96 -1.60 1.06
C VAL A 171 9.94 -0.96 0.12
N GLN A 172 10.24 0.22 -0.45
CA GLN A 172 9.37 0.86 -1.44
C GLN A 172 9.27 0.05 -2.74
N ALA A 173 10.39 -0.49 -3.22
CA ALA A 173 10.42 -1.35 -4.39
C ALA A 173 9.59 -2.63 -4.17
N GLU A 174 9.78 -3.29 -3.03
CA GLU A 174 8.98 -4.47 -2.68
C GLU A 174 7.48 -4.16 -2.49
N LEU A 175 7.15 -2.98 -1.97
CA LEU A 175 5.77 -2.54 -1.82
C LEU A 175 5.13 -2.28 -3.18
N LYS A 176 5.86 -1.68 -4.12
CA LYS A 176 5.41 -1.47 -5.49
C LYS A 176 5.16 -2.79 -6.22
N THR A 177 6.06 -3.77 -6.07
CA THR A 177 5.85 -5.11 -6.65
C THR A 177 4.66 -5.81 -6.02
N ALA A 178 4.52 -5.79 -4.69
CA ALA A 178 3.38 -6.38 -3.99
C ALA A 178 2.05 -5.73 -4.40
N LYS A 179 2.00 -4.41 -4.61
CA LYS A 179 0.80 -3.70 -5.11
C LYS A 179 0.41 -4.14 -6.52
N ARG A 180 1.37 -4.24 -7.45
CA ARG A 180 1.14 -4.77 -8.80
C ARG A 180 0.64 -6.22 -8.77
N GLU A 181 1.24 -7.07 -7.93
CA GLU A 181 0.78 -8.44 -7.74
C GLU A 181 -0.66 -8.49 -7.21
N LEU A 182 -1.01 -7.63 -6.25
CA LEU A 182 -2.37 -7.58 -5.72
C LEU A 182 -3.39 -7.18 -6.80
N GLU A 183 -3.08 -6.15 -7.58
CA GLU A 183 -3.93 -5.67 -8.68
C GLU A 183 -4.18 -6.78 -9.71
N ASN A 184 -3.13 -7.50 -10.11
CA ASN A 184 -3.24 -8.66 -11.01
C ASN A 184 -4.09 -9.80 -10.41
N ALA A 185 -3.96 -10.08 -9.11
CA ALA A 185 -4.80 -11.09 -8.47
C ALA A 185 -6.27 -10.66 -8.35
N GLN A 186 -6.53 -9.36 -8.17
CA GLN A 186 -7.88 -8.81 -8.13
C GLN A 186 -8.52 -8.84 -9.50
N SER A 187 -7.80 -8.49 -10.57
CA SER A 187 -8.31 -8.58 -11.94
C SER A 187 -8.64 -10.02 -12.32
N GLU A 188 -7.73 -10.97 -12.04
CA GLU A 188 -7.99 -12.40 -12.26
C GLU A 188 -9.20 -12.90 -11.45
N ARG A 189 -9.34 -12.47 -10.19
CA ARG A 189 -10.51 -12.80 -9.39
C ARG A 189 -11.80 -12.32 -10.05
N THR A 190 -11.85 -11.07 -10.51
CA THR A 190 -13.05 -10.54 -11.17
C THR A 190 -13.36 -11.29 -12.47
N ARG A 191 -12.33 -11.67 -13.23
CA ARG A 191 -12.48 -12.47 -14.46
C ARG A 191 -13.06 -13.85 -14.16
N VAL A 192 -12.50 -14.55 -13.17
CA VAL A 192 -12.98 -15.88 -12.75
C VAL A 192 -14.41 -15.79 -12.23
N THR A 193 -14.76 -14.79 -11.41
CA THR A 193 -16.13 -14.64 -10.90
C THR A 193 -17.15 -14.36 -12.01
N LYS A 194 -16.79 -13.58 -13.04
CA LYS A 194 -17.65 -13.39 -14.22
C LYS A 194 -17.85 -14.70 -14.98
N LEU A 195 -16.77 -15.43 -15.24
CA LEU A 195 -16.85 -16.74 -15.89
C LEU A 195 -17.69 -17.73 -15.09
N GLU A 196 -17.52 -17.80 -13.77
CA GLU A 196 -18.34 -18.64 -12.89
C GLU A 196 -19.83 -18.28 -12.98
N ALA A 197 -20.18 -16.99 -13.03
CA ALA A 197 -21.56 -16.55 -13.18
C ALA A 197 -22.14 -16.97 -14.55
N GLU A 198 -21.41 -16.73 -15.65
CA GLU A 198 -21.82 -17.13 -17.00
C GLU A 198 -21.99 -18.65 -17.14
N LEU A 199 -21.07 -19.43 -16.56
CA LEU A 199 -21.16 -20.89 -16.56
C LEU A 199 -22.34 -21.39 -15.74
N ASN A 200 -22.60 -20.79 -14.57
CA ASN A 200 -23.76 -21.15 -13.75
C ASN A 200 -25.08 -20.83 -14.43
N GLU A 201 -25.19 -19.68 -15.11
CA GLU A 201 -26.36 -19.32 -15.91
C GLU A 201 -26.61 -20.34 -17.02
N LYS A 202 -25.58 -20.66 -17.82
CA LYS A 202 -25.67 -21.69 -18.86
C LYS A 202 -26.02 -23.06 -18.30
N LEU A 203 -25.47 -23.43 -17.15
CA LEU A 203 -25.78 -24.69 -16.48
C LEU A 203 -27.24 -24.73 -16.07
N GLN A 204 -27.76 -23.65 -15.49
CA GLN A 204 -29.16 -23.53 -15.09
C GLN A 204 -30.10 -23.60 -16.30
N GLU A 205 -29.77 -22.92 -17.39
CA GLU A 205 -30.52 -23.00 -18.65
C GLU A 205 -30.55 -24.44 -19.20
N CYS A 206 -29.39 -25.10 -19.27
CA CYS A 206 -29.29 -26.48 -19.72
C CYS A 206 -30.09 -27.43 -18.81
N HIS A 207 -30.06 -27.19 -17.50
CA HIS A 207 -30.82 -27.98 -16.54
C HIS A 207 -32.33 -27.85 -16.75
N VAL A 208 -32.83 -26.62 -16.94
CA VAL A 208 -34.24 -26.37 -17.24
C VAL A 208 -34.65 -27.02 -18.57
N LYS A 209 -33.83 -26.91 -19.62
CA LYS A 209 -34.09 -27.55 -20.92
C LYS A 209 -34.14 -29.08 -20.81
N LEU A 210 -33.25 -29.68 -20.03
CA LEU A 210 -33.25 -31.13 -19.78
C LEU A 210 -34.48 -31.57 -19.01
N LEU A 211 -34.90 -30.81 -17.99
CA LEU A 211 -36.13 -31.10 -17.25
C LEU A 211 -37.36 -31.03 -18.17
N GLN A 212 -37.46 -29.98 -19.00
CA GLN A 212 -38.56 -29.83 -19.94
C GLN A 212 -38.59 -30.99 -20.96
N ALA A 213 -37.45 -31.31 -21.58
CA ALA A 213 -37.35 -32.42 -22.51
C ALA A 213 -37.74 -33.77 -21.86
N GLY A 214 -37.38 -33.97 -20.58
CA GLY A 214 -37.78 -35.16 -19.82
C GLY A 214 -39.28 -35.22 -19.51
N VAL A 215 -39.96 -34.07 -19.35
CA VAL A 215 -41.42 -34.00 -19.22
C VAL A 215 -42.08 -34.29 -20.58
N ASP A 216 -41.63 -33.60 -21.64
CA ASP A 216 -42.17 -33.75 -22.99
C ASP A 216 -42.06 -35.20 -23.49
N GLN A 217 -40.92 -35.87 -23.22
CA GLN A 217 -40.74 -37.28 -23.55
C GLN A 217 -41.76 -38.18 -22.82
N LYS A 218 -41.95 -37.97 -21.51
CA LYS A 218 -42.91 -38.76 -20.72
C LYS A 218 -44.35 -38.53 -21.16
N GLU A 219 -44.71 -37.30 -21.52
CA GLU A 219 -46.04 -36.99 -22.05
C GLU A 219 -46.27 -37.64 -23.41
N SER A 220 -45.30 -37.53 -24.32
CA SER A 220 -45.33 -38.18 -25.64
C SER A 220 -45.44 -39.71 -25.53
N GLU A 221 -44.65 -40.34 -24.66
CA GLU A 221 -44.73 -41.78 -24.40
C GLU A 221 -46.11 -42.21 -23.82
N LYS A 222 -46.68 -41.42 -22.91
CA LYS A 222 -48.03 -41.67 -22.38
C LYS A 222 -49.10 -41.51 -23.44
N GLU A 223 -48.99 -40.50 -24.31
CA GLU A 223 -49.92 -40.29 -25.42
C GLU A 223 -49.84 -41.44 -26.44
N ALA A 224 -48.64 -41.88 -26.81
CA ALA A 224 -48.43 -43.01 -27.72
C ALA A 224 -49.06 -44.31 -27.16
N LYS A 225 -48.82 -44.63 -25.89
CA LYS A 225 -49.44 -45.79 -25.22
C LYS A 225 -50.96 -45.71 -25.20
N ARG A 226 -51.53 -44.52 -24.93
CA ARG A 226 -52.99 -44.32 -24.96
C ARG A 226 -53.56 -44.56 -26.36
N LYS A 227 -52.90 -44.08 -27.41
CA LYS A 227 -53.30 -44.32 -28.80
C LYS A 227 -53.26 -45.81 -29.17
N GLU A 228 -52.23 -46.53 -28.72
CA GLU A 228 -52.09 -47.98 -28.97
C GLU A 228 -53.20 -48.80 -28.27
N VAL A 229 -53.48 -48.50 -27.01
CA VAL A 229 -54.59 -49.11 -26.25
C VAL A 229 -55.92 -48.86 -26.97
N PHE A 230 -56.14 -47.63 -27.44
CA PHE A 230 -57.34 -47.27 -28.18
C PHE A 230 -57.48 -48.07 -29.49
N ALA A 231 -56.43 -48.13 -30.31
CA ALA A 231 -56.44 -48.90 -31.55
C ALA A 231 -56.73 -50.39 -31.31
N SER A 232 -56.26 -50.92 -30.17
CA SER A 232 -56.54 -52.29 -29.74
C SER A 232 -58.01 -52.51 -29.38
N LEU A 233 -58.62 -51.57 -28.64
CA LEU A 233 -60.05 -51.63 -28.27
C LEU A 233 -60.96 -51.59 -29.50
N GLN A 234 -60.68 -50.70 -30.45
CA GLN A 234 -61.46 -50.56 -31.68
C GLN A 234 -61.39 -51.84 -32.54
N ARG A 235 -60.26 -52.57 -32.51
CA ARG A 235 -60.09 -53.83 -33.24
C ARG A 235 -60.86 -55.00 -32.61
N ILE A 236 -60.94 -55.05 -31.27
CA ILE A 236 -61.54 -56.17 -30.53
C ILE A 236 -63.05 -56.00 -30.42
N PHE A 237 -63.51 -54.76 -30.20
CA PHE A 237 -64.91 -54.45 -29.96
C PHE A 237 -65.45 -53.56 -31.10
N PRO A 238 -66.19 -54.10 -32.08
CA PRO A 238 -66.68 -53.31 -33.21
C PRO A 238 -67.72 -52.25 -32.83
N GLY A 239 -68.28 -52.32 -31.61
CA GLY A 239 -69.18 -51.30 -31.05
C GLY A 239 -68.47 -50.05 -30.52
N VAL A 240 -67.14 -49.96 -30.62
CA VAL A 240 -66.36 -48.76 -30.28
C VAL A 240 -66.23 -47.87 -31.51
N ARG A 241 -66.86 -46.69 -31.48
CA ARG A 241 -66.92 -45.77 -32.62
C ARG A 241 -65.66 -44.92 -32.75
N GLY A 242 -65.10 -44.47 -31.63
CA GLY A 242 -63.90 -43.64 -31.60
C GLY A 242 -63.86 -42.70 -30.40
N ARG A 243 -62.82 -41.87 -30.31
CA ARG A 243 -62.77 -40.80 -29.32
C ARG A 243 -63.59 -39.61 -29.79
N VAL A 244 -64.08 -38.79 -28.85
CA VAL A 244 -64.81 -37.56 -29.19
C VAL A 244 -64.01 -36.67 -30.15
N ILE A 245 -62.71 -36.48 -29.90
CA ILE A 245 -61.83 -35.68 -30.79
C ILE A 245 -61.70 -36.24 -32.22
N ASP A 246 -61.80 -37.56 -32.38
CA ASP A 246 -61.70 -38.20 -33.69
C ASP A 246 -63.06 -38.17 -34.43
N LEU A 247 -64.17 -37.94 -33.71
CA LEU A 247 -65.54 -37.99 -34.21
C LEU A 247 -66.16 -36.61 -34.48
N CYS A 248 -65.57 -35.54 -33.96
CA CYS A 248 -66.04 -34.17 -34.21
C CYS A 248 -64.90 -33.24 -34.59
N GLU A 249 -65.15 -32.34 -35.54
CA GLU A 249 -64.20 -31.30 -35.95
C GLU A 249 -64.84 -29.91 -35.81
N PRO A 250 -64.15 -28.92 -35.22
CA PRO A 250 -64.63 -27.55 -35.18
C PRO A 250 -64.81 -26.98 -36.59
N THR A 251 -65.90 -26.26 -36.83
CA THR A 251 -66.21 -25.66 -38.15
C THR A 251 -65.13 -24.69 -38.67
N GLN A 252 -64.36 -24.07 -37.78
CA GLN A 252 -63.27 -23.15 -38.11
C GLN A 252 -62.12 -23.32 -37.11
N ARG A 253 -60.88 -23.31 -37.60
CA ARG A 253 -59.65 -23.53 -36.80
C ARG A 253 -59.51 -22.59 -35.58
N LYS A 254 -60.00 -21.34 -35.68
CA LYS A 254 -59.98 -20.39 -34.56
C LYS A 254 -60.80 -20.84 -33.34
N TYR A 255 -61.72 -21.79 -33.50
CA TYR A 255 -62.55 -22.32 -32.41
C TYR A 255 -61.97 -23.60 -31.80
N GLU A 256 -60.88 -24.15 -32.34
CA GLU A 256 -60.27 -25.41 -31.89
C GLU A 256 -59.90 -25.38 -30.41
N THR A 257 -59.21 -24.32 -29.96
CA THR A 257 -58.88 -24.14 -28.55
C THR A 257 -60.12 -24.03 -27.66
N ALA A 258 -61.15 -23.30 -28.11
CA ALA A 258 -62.37 -23.11 -27.34
C ALA A 258 -63.15 -24.42 -27.20
N VAL A 259 -63.26 -25.21 -28.27
CA VAL A 259 -63.91 -26.54 -28.26
C VAL A 259 -63.13 -27.51 -27.37
N SER A 260 -61.79 -27.52 -27.43
CA SER A 260 -60.96 -28.35 -26.56
C SER A 260 -61.15 -28.03 -25.07
N VAL A 261 -61.23 -26.74 -24.72
CA VAL A 261 -61.51 -26.30 -23.34
C VAL A 261 -62.90 -26.72 -22.87
N VAL A 262 -63.92 -26.63 -23.73
CA VAL A 262 -65.30 -27.04 -23.39
C VAL A 262 -65.42 -28.55 -23.21
N LEU A 263 -64.77 -29.35 -24.07
CA LEU A 263 -64.76 -30.80 -23.97
C LEU A 263 -63.93 -31.28 -22.75
N GLY A 264 -62.84 -30.59 -22.42
CA GLY A 264 -62.03 -30.85 -21.24
C GLY A 264 -61.61 -32.33 -21.13
N ARG A 265 -61.97 -32.99 -20.02
CA ARG A 265 -61.68 -34.42 -19.80
C ARG A 265 -62.38 -35.35 -20.81
N ASN A 266 -63.47 -34.91 -21.43
CA ASN A 266 -64.26 -35.72 -22.35
C ASN A 266 -63.69 -35.71 -23.78
N ILE A 267 -62.64 -34.92 -24.06
CA ILE A 267 -62.00 -34.88 -25.38
C ILE A 267 -61.45 -36.27 -25.79
N ASP A 268 -60.94 -37.02 -24.82
CA ASP A 268 -60.42 -38.39 -24.95
C ASP A 268 -61.47 -39.45 -24.57
N ALA A 269 -62.74 -39.07 -24.34
CA ALA A 269 -63.78 -40.05 -24.03
C ALA A 269 -64.11 -40.91 -25.25
N LEU A 270 -64.34 -42.20 -25.01
CA LEU A 270 -64.63 -43.20 -26.03
C LEU A 270 -66.12 -43.37 -26.22
N VAL A 271 -66.59 -43.13 -27.44
CA VAL A 271 -68.00 -43.30 -27.81
C VAL A 271 -68.24 -44.75 -28.18
N VAL A 272 -69.24 -45.37 -27.55
CA VAL A 272 -69.60 -46.77 -27.74
C VAL A 272 -71.10 -46.92 -27.99
N ASP A 273 -71.51 -47.92 -28.75
CA ASP A 273 -72.92 -48.08 -29.14
C ASP A 273 -73.83 -48.45 -27.96
N HIS A 274 -73.38 -49.37 -27.12
CA HIS A 274 -74.16 -49.92 -26.01
C HIS A 274 -73.41 -49.90 -24.68
N GLU A 275 -74.14 -49.75 -23.57
CA GLU A 275 -73.58 -49.80 -22.22
C GLU A 275 -72.84 -51.12 -21.95
N LYS A 276 -73.36 -52.25 -22.46
CA LYS A 276 -72.71 -53.56 -22.33
C LYS A 276 -71.30 -53.58 -22.93
N THR A 277 -71.14 -53.01 -24.12
CA THR A 277 -69.82 -52.90 -24.77
C THR A 277 -68.87 -52.01 -23.99
N ALA A 278 -69.37 -50.97 -23.30
CA ALA A 278 -68.57 -50.16 -22.40
C ALA A 278 -68.01 -50.99 -21.23
N ILE A 279 -68.85 -51.81 -20.60
CA ILE A 279 -68.47 -52.69 -19.49
C ILE A 279 -67.40 -53.70 -19.95
N ASP A 280 -67.61 -54.34 -21.10
CA ASP A 280 -66.65 -55.30 -21.67
C ASP A 280 -65.30 -54.64 -21.99
N CYS A 281 -65.31 -53.41 -22.53
CA CYS A 281 -64.09 -52.64 -22.78
C CYS A 281 -63.36 -52.28 -21.47
N ILE A 282 -64.11 -51.90 -20.41
CA ILE A 282 -63.53 -51.60 -19.09
C ILE A 282 -62.90 -52.84 -18.49
N GLU A 283 -63.55 -54.00 -18.59
CA GLU A 283 -63.01 -55.28 -18.10
C GLU A 283 -61.74 -55.67 -18.86
N TYR A 284 -61.75 -55.55 -20.20
CA TYR A 284 -60.57 -55.77 -21.03
C TYR A 284 -59.41 -54.85 -20.64
N MET A 285 -59.67 -53.54 -20.48
CA MET A 285 -58.65 -52.58 -20.03
C MET A 285 -58.11 -52.90 -18.63
N ARG A 286 -58.96 -53.38 -17.72
CA ARG A 286 -58.56 -53.81 -16.37
C ARG A 286 -57.62 -55.02 -16.44
N ASN A 287 -57.95 -56.01 -17.27
CA ASN A 287 -57.13 -57.22 -17.45
C ASN A 287 -55.78 -56.90 -18.10
N GLN A 288 -55.76 -55.99 -19.08
CA GLN A 288 -54.54 -55.52 -19.73
C GLN A 288 -53.79 -54.44 -18.93
N ARG A 289 -54.32 -54.01 -17.77
CA ARG A 289 -53.79 -52.92 -16.95
C ARG A 289 -53.52 -51.65 -17.77
N ALA A 290 -54.40 -51.36 -18.72
CA ALA A 290 -54.23 -50.34 -19.75
C ALA A 290 -54.64 -48.91 -19.31
N GLY A 291 -54.74 -48.68 -18.00
CA GLY A 291 -55.10 -47.37 -17.42
C GLY A 291 -56.61 -47.13 -17.30
N GLN A 292 -56.99 -45.87 -17.19
CA GLN A 292 -58.38 -45.43 -17.05
C GLN A 292 -58.80 -44.66 -18.30
N ALA A 293 -59.95 -45.03 -18.87
CA ALA A 293 -60.63 -44.29 -19.93
C ALA A 293 -62.07 -43.96 -19.51
N THR A 294 -62.66 -42.94 -20.14
CA THR A 294 -64.07 -42.59 -19.96
C THR A 294 -64.83 -43.10 -21.16
N PHE A 295 -65.93 -43.80 -20.95
CA PHE A 295 -66.77 -44.34 -22.03
C PHE A 295 -68.12 -43.62 -22.02
N ILE A 296 -68.63 -43.31 -23.21
CA ILE A 296 -69.91 -42.64 -23.44
C ILE A 296 -70.79 -43.60 -24.27
N PRO A 297 -71.69 -44.37 -23.63
CA PRO A 297 -72.61 -45.25 -24.32
C PRO A 297 -73.77 -44.46 -24.96
N LEU A 298 -74.01 -44.67 -26.26
CA LEU A 298 -75.02 -43.95 -27.03
C LEU A 298 -76.45 -44.37 -26.69
N ASP A 299 -76.66 -45.60 -26.22
CA ASP A 299 -77.99 -46.11 -25.84
C ASP A 299 -78.55 -45.55 -24.52
N THR A 300 -77.66 -45.10 -23.64
CA THR A 300 -77.98 -44.71 -22.26
C THR A 300 -77.63 -43.25 -21.95
N ILE A 301 -77.01 -42.52 -22.89
CA ILE A 301 -76.67 -41.11 -22.71
C ILE A 301 -77.93 -40.26 -22.52
N GLN A 302 -77.98 -39.52 -21.41
CA GLN A 302 -79.04 -38.55 -21.15
C GLN A 302 -78.58 -37.15 -21.57
N ILE A 303 -79.15 -36.64 -22.65
CA ILE A 303 -78.88 -35.27 -23.10
C ILE A 303 -79.88 -34.28 -22.50
N LYS A 304 -79.37 -33.13 -22.05
CA LYS A 304 -80.21 -31.97 -21.74
C LYS A 304 -80.51 -31.24 -23.05
N PRO A 305 -81.78 -30.88 -23.34
CA PRO A 305 -82.08 -30.14 -24.55
C PRO A 305 -81.35 -28.79 -24.54
N ILE A 306 -80.85 -28.40 -25.70
CA ILE A 306 -80.17 -27.11 -25.88
C ILE A 306 -81.20 -26.01 -25.60
N ASN A 307 -80.87 -25.10 -24.69
CA ASN A 307 -81.75 -23.97 -24.40
C ASN A 307 -81.54 -22.88 -25.47
N ASP A 308 -82.53 -22.67 -26.33
CA ASP A 308 -82.50 -21.72 -27.45
C ASP A 308 -82.17 -20.28 -27.04
N LYS A 309 -82.37 -19.92 -25.76
CA LYS A 309 -81.98 -18.61 -25.22
C LYS A 309 -80.49 -18.33 -25.37
N TYR A 310 -79.64 -19.36 -25.42
CA TYR A 310 -78.20 -19.20 -25.57
C TYR A 310 -77.74 -18.95 -27.00
N ARG A 311 -78.62 -19.10 -28.01
CA ARG A 311 -78.29 -18.86 -29.42
C ARG A 311 -78.05 -17.37 -29.73
N ASN A 312 -78.71 -16.48 -28.97
CA ASN A 312 -78.61 -15.03 -29.10
C ASN A 312 -78.03 -14.34 -27.85
N PHE A 313 -77.28 -15.08 -27.02
CA PHE A 313 -76.80 -14.59 -25.71
C PHE A 313 -75.94 -13.32 -25.82
N GLN A 314 -75.06 -13.23 -26.84
CA GLN A 314 -74.22 -12.06 -27.08
C GLN A 314 -73.81 -11.97 -28.56
N LYS A 315 -73.64 -10.74 -29.08
CA LYS A 315 -73.20 -10.51 -30.48
C LYS A 315 -71.80 -11.13 -30.69
N GLY A 316 -71.73 -12.21 -31.47
CA GLY A 316 -70.50 -12.94 -31.76
C GLY A 316 -70.30 -14.24 -30.97
N ALA A 317 -71.14 -14.54 -29.97
CA ALA A 317 -71.16 -15.84 -29.32
C ALA A 317 -71.94 -16.85 -30.20
N ARG A 318 -71.40 -18.05 -30.35
CA ARG A 318 -72.05 -19.17 -31.04
C ARG A 318 -72.06 -20.38 -30.11
N LEU A 319 -73.08 -21.21 -30.23
CA LEU A 319 -73.11 -22.50 -29.55
C LEU A 319 -72.00 -23.39 -30.11
N ALA A 320 -71.38 -24.19 -29.23
CA ALA A 320 -70.38 -25.19 -29.63
C ALA A 320 -71.01 -26.37 -30.39
N LEU A 321 -72.32 -26.54 -30.26
CA LEU A 321 -73.16 -27.54 -30.92
C LEU A 321 -74.23 -26.77 -31.69
N ASP A 322 -74.35 -27.00 -32.99
CA ASP A 322 -75.39 -26.43 -33.85
C ASP A 322 -76.23 -27.57 -34.46
#